data_AF-A0AAN6WIT8-F1
#
_entry.id   AF-A0AAN6WIT8-F1
#
_cell.length_a   1.000
_cell.length_b   1.000
_cell.length_c   1.000
_cell.angle_alpha   90.00
_cell.angle_beta   90.00
_cell.angle_gamma   90.00
#
_symmetry.space_group_name_H-M   'P 1'
#
loop_
_entity.id
_entity.type
_entity.pdbx_description
1 polymer ?
#
loop_
_entity_poly.entity_id
_entity_poly.type
_entity_poly.pdbx_seq_one_letter_code
_entity_poly.pdbx_strand_id
1 'polypeptide(L)'
;MADIVGTIITLVETAQSAINLYNRIDGLPTQMTQLGKRIERLSPFLTRLEAFIKKRPTAASSSLYSGQKQDLKQLLDGINGHIKKATDLFERYEKGILSRSHDLEFRARWISQLWFSLVENSPEKVQAILEDIEYDRGVLSDYLALMAVDKQPDNPPSSPGPGHENFTNNNPGNNLKSTVTLPKNNKLSPSPIPVKRPSPSPSPIPRQDFKVLFVDPYHSERTAIAESLLTLFRELTLLSKSNTPWRISTISSAGFFIKSSSDLVPVISSLNYSYPSWKMDLKLGGPGVVPKPEALKAVFDNNWASYPFKNTIKSQISSRPSVGLTRDVFESYDYIFVFTKREHDNMVKLKEAVSAITKERQKARVLHLGMYLGGEIFYPKLVNGKGAKEDVEQINRHAWNKKVAEIKTALKEFLKQEMRWQMPELPDSKKDDEKKAKGTGKKDIDRAKEKKKEGDKDKLNENGKGKGKGVIAG
;
A
#
# COMPACT_ATOMS: atom_id res chain seq x y z
N MET A 1 21.20 -46.56 -8.36
CA MET A 1 20.47 -45.69 -7.40
C MET A 1 20.77 -44.19 -7.54
N ALA A 2 21.85 -43.77 -8.21
CA ALA A 2 22.21 -42.34 -8.34
C ALA A 2 21.34 -41.51 -9.32
N ASP A 3 20.56 -42.14 -10.21
CA ASP A 3 19.80 -41.46 -11.29
C ASP A 3 18.33 -41.14 -10.92
N ILE A 4 17.81 -41.82 -9.89
CA ILE A 4 16.43 -41.66 -9.43
C ILE A 4 16.26 -40.34 -8.66
N VAL A 5 17.27 -39.96 -7.88
CA VAL A 5 17.25 -38.72 -7.09
C VAL A 5 17.33 -37.49 -7.99
N GLY A 6 18.14 -37.52 -9.05
CA GLY A 6 18.20 -36.46 -10.05
C GLY A 6 16.85 -36.27 -10.75
N THR A 7 16.24 -37.37 -11.21
CA THR A 7 14.94 -37.35 -11.86
C THR A 7 13.82 -36.82 -10.95
N ILE A 8 13.83 -37.18 -9.66
CA ILE A 8 12.84 -36.68 -8.68
C ILE A 8 13.01 -35.17 -8.44
N ILE A 9 14.25 -34.66 -8.36
CA ILE A 9 14.50 -33.22 -8.20
C ILE A 9 13.99 -32.45 -9.42
N THR A 10 14.27 -32.94 -10.63
CA THR A 10 13.78 -32.30 -11.86
C THR A 10 12.24 -32.34 -11.95
N LEU A 11 11.60 -33.42 -11.50
CA LEU A 11 10.14 -33.52 -11.46
C LEU A 11 9.53 -32.53 -10.45
N VAL A 12 10.15 -32.36 -9.28
CA VAL A 12 9.71 -31.42 -8.25
C VAL A 12 9.90 -29.98 -8.70
N GLU A 13 11.01 -29.64 -9.35
CA GLU A 13 11.24 -28.32 -9.94
C GLU A 13 10.23 -28.00 -11.05
N THR A 14 9.91 -29.00 -11.89
CA THR A 14 8.92 -28.88 -12.96
C THR A 14 7.50 -28.70 -12.39
N ALA A 15 7.13 -29.46 -11.36
CA ALA A 15 5.86 -29.33 -10.67
C ALA A 15 5.73 -27.99 -9.93
N GLN A 16 6.79 -27.53 -9.26
CA GLN A 16 6.81 -26.23 -8.58
C GLN A 16 6.71 -25.08 -9.57
N SER A 17 7.37 -25.20 -10.74
CA SER A 17 7.26 -24.25 -11.84
C SER A 17 5.82 -24.20 -12.38
N ALA A 18 5.18 -25.36 -12.59
CA ALA A 18 3.79 -25.44 -13.03
C ALA A 18 2.80 -24.86 -11.99
N ILE A 19 3.03 -25.07 -10.69
CA ILE A 19 2.22 -24.49 -9.60
C ILE A 19 2.41 -22.97 -9.53
N ASN A 20 3.64 -22.48 -9.69
CA ASN A 20 3.91 -21.04 -9.77
C ASN A 20 3.25 -20.40 -11.01
N LEU A 21 3.23 -21.12 -12.13
CA LEU A 21 2.55 -20.70 -13.35
C LEU A 21 1.02 -20.65 -13.14
N TYR A 22 0.44 -21.71 -12.55
CA TYR A 22 -0.99 -21.78 -12.22
C TYR A 22 -1.42 -20.65 -11.29
N ASN A 23 -0.64 -20.36 -10.24
CA ASN A 23 -0.90 -19.25 -9.32
C ASN A 23 -0.77 -17.87 -9.97
N ARG A 24 0.04 -17.73 -11.03
CA ARG A 24 0.12 -16.51 -11.86
C ARG A 24 -1.06 -16.36 -12.81
N ILE A 25 -1.59 -17.48 -13.31
CA ILE A 25 -2.73 -17.55 -14.22
C ILE A 25 -4.05 -17.24 -13.49
N ASP A 26 -4.20 -17.66 -12.23
CA ASP A 26 -5.42 -17.47 -11.41
C ASP A 26 -5.83 -15.99 -11.25
N GLY A 27 -4.87 -15.05 -11.34
CA GLY A 27 -5.13 -13.60 -11.26
C GLY A 27 -5.46 -12.91 -12.59
N LEU A 28 -5.14 -13.54 -13.72
CA LEU A 28 -5.17 -12.92 -15.05
C LEU A 28 -6.60 -12.60 -15.55
N PRO A 29 -7.63 -13.45 -15.34
CA PRO A 29 -9.01 -13.12 -15.67
C PRO A 29 -9.53 -11.90 -14.90
N THR A 30 -9.12 -11.75 -13.64
CA THR A 30 -9.50 -10.60 -12.80
C THR A 30 -8.84 -9.32 -13.29
N GLN A 31 -7.55 -9.38 -13.65
CA GLN A 31 -6.82 -8.23 -14.22
C GLN A 31 -7.37 -7.82 -15.60
N MET A 32 -7.72 -8.78 -16.46
CA MET A 32 -8.36 -8.51 -17.76
C MET A 32 -9.76 -7.88 -17.59
N THR A 33 -10.54 -8.36 -16.61
CA THR A 33 -11.84 -7.75 -16.26
C THR A 33 -11.65 -6.31 -15.75
N GLN A 34 -10.62 -6.04 -14.96
CA GLN A 34 -10.29 -4.70 -14.49
C GLN A 34 -9.84 -3.79 -15.63
N LEU A 35 -9.04 -4.30 -16.58
CA LEU A 35 -8.62 -3.57 -17.77
C LEU A 35 -9.81 -3.18 -18.64
N GLY A 36 -10.73 -4.11 -18.89
CA GLY A 36 -11.97 -3.85 -19.62
C GLY A 36 -12.80 -2.74 -18.96
N LYS A 37 -13.01 -2.83 -17.63
CA LYS A 37 -13.72 -1.80 -16.87
C LYS A 37 -13.04 -0.42 -16.89
N ARG A 38 -11.72 -0.35 -16.97
CA ARG A 38 -11.00 0.93 -17.06
C ARG A 38 -11.12 1.56 -18.44
N ILE A 39 -11.04 0.76 -19.51
CA ILE A 39 -11.26 1.23 -20.89
C ILE A 39 -12.71 1.71 -21.05
N GLU A 40 -13.68 0.98 -20.49
CA GLU A 40 -15.09 1.39 -20.46
C GLU A 40 -15.27 2.74 -19.77
N ARG A 41 -14.56 2.99 -18.67
CA ARG A 41 -14.57 4.29 -17.97
C ARG A 41 -13.88 5.41 -18.73
N LEU A 42 -12.92 5.11 -19.61
CA LEU A 42 -12.24 6.09 -20.45
C LEU A 42 -13.16 6.56 -21.60
N SER A 43 -14.03 5.69 -22.10
CA SER A 43 -14.91 5.95 -23.25
C SER A 43 -15.75 7.24 -23.10
N PRO A 44 -16.47 7.50 -21.98
CA PRO A 44 -17.26 8.73 -21.85
C PRO A 44 -16.43 10.03 -21.94
N PHE A 45 -15.17 10.01 -21.51
CA PHE A 45 -14.30 11.19 -21.58
C PHE A 45 -13.87 11.47 -23.02
N LEU A 46 -13.48 10.42 -23.76
CA LEU A 46 -13.14 10.53 -25.18
C LEU A 46 -14.34 10.97 -26.01
N THR A 47 -15.54 10.43 -25.75
CA THR A 47 -16.77 10.86 -26.43
C THR A 47 -17.13 12.32 -26.13
N ARG A 48 -16.95 12.79 -24.88
CA ARG A 48 -17.18 14.20 -24.53
C ARG A 48 -16.16 15.12 -25.19
N LEU A 49 -14.89 14.73 -25.22
CA LEU A 49 -13.82 15.46 -25.90
C LEU A 49 -14.11 15.55 -27.41
N GLU A 50 -14.49 14.45 -28.04
CA GLU A 50 -14.87 14.41 -29.46
C GLU A 50 -16.06 15.34 -29.75
N ALA A 51 -17.12 15.26 -28.94
CA ALA A 51 -18.30 16.11 -29.08
C ALA A 51 -17.96 17.60 -28.91
N PHE A 52 -17.06 17.93 -27.99
CA PHE A 52 -16.57 19.29 -27.78
C PHE A 52 -15.79 19.81 -28.99
N ILE A 53 -14.85 19.02 -29.51
CA ILE A 53 -14.04 19.38 -30.69
C ILE A 53 -14.93 19.55 -31.92
N LYS A 54 -15.86 18.62 -32.17
CA LYS A 54 -16.80 18.69 -33.30
C LYS A 54 -17.70 19.92 -33.24
N LYS A 55 -18.16 20.29 -32.05
CA LYS A 55 -19.04 21.45 -31.86
C LYS A 55 -18.30 22.77 -32.02
N ARG A 56 -16.99 22.82 -31.76
CA ARG A 56 -16.18 24.06 -31.72
C ARG A 56 -14.73 23.84 -32.16
N PRO A 57 -14.46 23.53 -33.44
CA PRO A 57 -13.12 23.15 -33.90
C PRO A 57 -12.09 24.28 -33.77
N THR A 58 -12.49 25.53 -34.04
CA THR A 58 -11.63 26.71 -33.93
C THR A 58 -11.35 27.09 -32.48
N ALA A 59 -12.35 27.07 -31.60
CA ALA A 59 -12.19 27.45 -30.19
C ALA A 59 -11.38 26.41 -29.39
N ALA A 60 -11.59 25.12 -29.63
CA ALA A 60 -10.90 24.04 -28.92
C ALA A 60 -9.38 24.04 -29.17
N SER A 61 -8.97 24.51 -30.36
CA SER A 61 -7.55 24.64 -30.70
C SER A 61 -6.98 26.00 -30.32
N SER A 62 -7.77 27.09 -30.28
CA SER A 62 -7.26 28.40 -29.89
C SER A 62 -7.09 28.58 -28.38
N SER A 63 -7.85 27.85 -27.55
CA SER A 63 -7.81 27.93 -26.08
C SER A 63 -6.58 27.27 -25.45
N LEU A 64 -5.79 26.51 -26.23
CA LEU A 64 -4.59 25.83 -25.75
C LEU A 64 -3.34 26.52 -26.28
N TYR A 65 -2.36 26.75 -25.41
CA TYR A 65 -1.04 27.22 -25.82
C TYR A 65 -0.33 26.18 -26.70
N SER A 66 0.64 26.60 -27.50
CA SER A 66 1.39 25.69 -28.41
C SER A 66 2.01 24.49 -27.68
N GLY A 67 2.57 24.70 -26.48
CA GLY A 67 3.07 23.61 -25.62
C GLY A 67 1.96 22.64 -25.19
N GLN A 68 0.82 23.17 -24.73
CA GLN A 68 -0.34 22.35 -24.32
C GLN A 68 -0.92 21.53 -25.47
N LYS A 69 -0.87 22.02 -26.71
CA LYS A 69 -1.27 21.24 -27.89
C LYS A 69 -0.35 20.06 -28.14
N GLN A 70 0.96 20.27 -27.96
CA GLN A 70 1.95 19.21 -28.12
C GLN A 70 1.81 18.16 -27.01
N ASP A 71 1.62 18.59 -25.77
CA ASP A 71 1.40 17.71 -24.63
C ASP A 71 0.09 16.92 -24.78
N LEU A 72 -1.00 17.56 -25.18
CA LEU A 72 -2.27 16.89 -25.46
C LEU A 72 -2.14 15.89 -26.61
N LYS A 73 -1.37 16.20 -27.66
CA LYS A 73 -1.10 15.28 -28.76
C LYS A 73 -0.32 14.05 -28.27
N GLN A 74 0.74 14.24 -27.49
CA GLN A 74 1.52 13.15 -26.92
C GLN A 74 0.67 12.25 -26.01
N LEU A 75 -0.21 12.85 -25.21
CA LEU A 75 -1.15 12.13 -24.36
C LEU A 75 -2.13 11.29 -25.18
N LEU A 76 -2.73 11.86 -26.24
CA LEU A 76 -3.65 11.14 -27.12
C LEU A 76 -2.96 10.01 -27.90
N ASP A 77 -1.72 10.23 -28.36
CA ASP A 77 -0.89 9.20 -28.99
C ASP A 77 -0.56 8.07 -27.99
N GLY A 78 -0.28 8.40 -26.73
CA GLY A 78 -0.09 7.47 -25.63
C GLY A 78 -1.33 6.62 -25.36
N ILE A 79 -2.49 7.25 -25.17
CA ILE A 79 -3.79 6.59 -24.98
C ILE A 79 -4.10 5.65 -26.15
N ASN A 80 -3.89 6.09 -27.39
CA ASN A 80 -4.09 5.25 -28.58
C ASN A 80 -3.16 4.03 -28.59
N GLY A 81 -1.90 4.22 -28.18
CA GLY A 81 -0.94 3.14 -27.99
C GLY A 81 -1.39 2.13 -26.92
N HIS A 82 -1.91 2.60 -25.79
CA HIS A 82 -2.44 1.76 -24.71
C HIS A 82 -3.69 0.99 -25.13
N ILE A 83 -4.62 1.63 -25.84
CA ILE A 83 -5.82 0.98 -26.38
C ILE A 83 -5.43 -0.11 -27.39
N LYS A 84 -4.50 0.15 -28.32
CA LYS A 84 -4.05 -0.87 -29.28
C LYS A 84 -3.42 -2.09 -28.60
N LYS A 85 -2.59 -1.87 -27.57
CA LYS A 85 -2.01 -2.97 -26.78
C LYS A 85 -3.09 -3.75 -26.03
N ALA A 86 -4.08 -3.07 -25.46
CA ALA A 86 -5.20 -3.71 -24.78
C ALA A 86 -6.08 -4.51 -25.74
N THR A 87 -6.38 -3.98 -26.94
CA THR A 87 -7.14 -4.68 -27.98
C THR A 87 -6.41 -5.93 -28.46
N ASP A 88 -5.10 -5.85 -28.71
CA ASP A 88 -4.28 -7.03 -29.05
C ASP A 88 -4.30 -8.07 -27.92
N LEU A 89 -4.22 -7.64 -26.66
CA LEU A 89 -4.36 -8.55 -25.51
C LEU A 89 -5.74 -9.20 -25.44
N PHE A 90 -6.83 -8.47 -25.67
CA PHE A 90 -8.18 -9.03 -25.69
C PHE A 90 -8.39 -9.99 -26.87
N GLU A 91 -7.91 -9.66 -28.06
CA GLU A 91 -8.00 -10.56 -29.22
C GLU A 91 -7.21 -11.85 -29.00
N ARG A 92 -6.01 -11.78 -28.42
CA ARG A 92 -5.21 -12.96 -28.06
C ARG A 92 -5.90 -13.78 -26.97
N TYR A 93 -6.52 -13.13 -26.00
CA TYR A 93 -7.29 -13.78 -24.94
C TYR A 93 -8.53 -14.49 -25.50
N GLU A 94 -9.30 -13.82 -26.36
CA GLU A 94 -10.49 -14.37 -27.02
C GLU A 94 -10.14 -15.55 -27.94
N LYS A 95 -9.16 -15.37 -28.82
CA LYS A 95 -8.70 -16.42 -29.75
C LYS A 95 -8.03 -17.60 -29.03
N GLY A 96 -7.41 -17.37 -27.87
CA GLY A 96 -6.67 -18.38 -27.10
C GLY A 96 -7.49 -19.15 -26.05
N ILE A 97 -8.58 -18.58 -25.52
CA ILE A 97 -9.35 -19.17 -24.40
C ILE A 97 -10.74 -19.62 -24.82
N LEU A 98 -11.41 -18.91 -25.75
CA LEU A 98 -12.80 -19.21 -26.11
C LEU A 98 -12.95 -20.17 -27.30
N SER A 99 -11.89 -20.42 -28.08
CA SER A 99 -12.00 -21.18 -29.33
C SER A 99 -12.05 -22.71 -29.16
N ARG A 100 -11.53 -23.31 -28.08
CA ARG A 100 -11.37 -24.79 -27.99
C ARG A 100 -11.48 -25.35 -26.56
N SER A 101 -12.61 -25.14 -25.91
CA SER A 101 -12.82 -25.45 -24.48
C SER A 101 -12.99 -26.93 -24.09
N HIS A 102 -12.75 -27.93 -24.96
CA HIS A 102 -13.08 -29.33 -24.62
C HIS A 102 -12.02 -30.42 -24.89
N ASP A 103 -10.72 -30.11 -24.97
CA ASP A 103 -9.70 -31.16 -25.16
C ASP A 103 -8.55 -31.11 -24.14
N LEU A 104 -8.17 -32.27 -23.59
CA LEU A 104 -7.10 -32.44 -22.61
C LEU A 104 -5.71 -32.27 -23.27
N GLU A 105 -5.60 -32.64 -24.54
CA GLU A 105 -4.40 -32.42 -25.35
C GLU A 105 -4.16 -30.91 -25.60
N PHE A 106 -5.25 -30.12 -25.63
CA PHE A 106 -5.17 -28.66 -25.70
C PHE A 106 -4.62 -28.04 -24.42
N ARG A 107 -4.93 -28.57 -23.22
CA ARG A 107 -4.36 -28.03 -21.96
C ARG A 107 -2.84 -28.21 -21.89
N ALA A 108 -2.32 -29.32 -22.42
CA ALA A 108 -0.89 -29.56 -22.49
C ALA A 108 -0.20 -28.64 -23.52
N ARG A 109 -0.80 -28.46 -24.71
CA ARG A 109 -0.30 -27.49 -25.71
C ARG A 109 -0.43 -26.04 -25.23
N TRP A 110 -1.50 -25.70 -24.49
CA TRP A 110 -1.75 -24.39 -23.90
C TRP A 110 -0.70 -24.02 -22.85
N ILE A 111 -0.25 -24.96 -22.00
CA ILE A 111 0.85 -24.70 -21.06
C ILE A 111 2.16 -24.38 -21.81
N SER A 112 2.43 -25.08 -22.93
CA SER A 112 3.62 -24.82 -23.76
C SER A 112 3.54 -23.51 -24.56
N GLN A 113 2.35 -23.14 -25.06
CA GLN A 113 2.12 -21.87 -25.74
C GLN A 113 2.05 -20.69 -24.77
N LEU A 114 1.53 -20.89 -23.55
CA LEU A 114 1.65 -19.90 -22.47
C LEU A 114 3.08 -19.71 -22.03
N TRP A 115 3.91 -20.76 -22.04
CA TRP A 115 5.33 -20.59 -21.75
C TRP A 115 5.99 -19.64 -22.77
N PHE A 116 5.61 -19.71 -24.05
CA PHE A 116 6.07 -18.77 -25.07
C PHE A 116 5.36 -17.40 -25.06
N SER A 117 4.09 -17.30 -24.63
CA SER A 117 3.35 -16.02 -24.59
C SER A 117 3.46 -15.24 -23.26
N LEU A 118 3.79 -15.91 -22.14
CA LEU A 118 3.94 -15.31 -20.80
C LEU A 118 5.33 -14.69 -20.57
N VAL A 119 6.34 -15.07 -21.35
CA VAL A 119 7.61 -14.32 -21.39
C VAL A 119 7.36 -12.91 -21.94
N GLU A 120 6.35 -12.73 -22.80
CA GLU A 120 6.00 -11.43 -23.37
C GLU A 120 4.81 -10.71 -22.70
N ASN A 121 3.86 -11.39 -22.05
CA ASN A 121 2.66 -10.76 -21.47
C ASN A 121 2.44 -11.14 -19.99
N SER A 122 3.34 -10.67 -19.13
CA SER A 122 3.28 -10.96 -17.70
C SER A 122 2.21 -10.11 -16.98
N PRO A 123 1.70 -10.56 -15.82
CA PRO A 123 0.76 -9.79 -14.99
C PRO A 123 1.25 -8.37 -14.67
N GLU A 124 2.57 -8.20 -14.58
CA GLU A 124 3.22 -6.91 -14.34
C GLU A 124 3.06 -5.95 -15.54
N LYS A 125 3.03 -6.45 -16.78
CA LYS A 125 2.77 -5.61 -17.97
C LYS A 125 1.30 -5.20 -18.07
N VAL A 126 0.38 -6.09 -17.72
CA VAL A 126 -1.06 -5.75 -17.63
C VAL A 126 -1.29 -4.69 -16.56
N GLN A 127 -0.63 -4.83 -15.41
CA GLN A 127 -0.66 -3.83 -14.34
C GLN A 127 -0.04 -2.49 -14.77
N ALA A 128 1.06 -2.49 -15.51
CA ALA A 128 1.65 -1.27 -16.05
C ALA A 128 0.68 -0.54 -16.99
N ILE A 129 0.05 -1.26 -17.93
CA ILE A 129 -0.97 -0.68 -18.83
C ILE A 129 -2.16 -0.12 -18.04
N LEU A 130 -2.58 -0.80 -16.96
CA LEU A 130 -3.65 -0.33 -16.08
C LEU A 130 -3.29 1.01 -15.41
N GLU A 131 -2.07 1.15 -14.90
CA GLU A 131 -1.57 2.35 -14.24
C GLU A 131 -1.43 3.52 -15.22
N ASP A 132 -0.90 3.26 -16.42
CA ASP A 132 -0.75 4.25 -17.47
C ASP A 132 -2.11 4.81 -17.95
N ILE A 133 -3.12 3.95 -18.16
CA ILE A 133 -4.47 4.39 -18.55
C ILE A 133 -5.14 5.27 -17.47
N GLU A 134 -4.90 4.97 -16.18
CA GLU A 134 -5.49 5.74 -15.08
C GLU A 134 -4.82 7.10 -14.92
N TYR A 135 -3.49 7.16 -15.12
CA TYR A 135 -2.73 8.40 -15.19
C TYR A 135 -3.22 9.27 -16.34
N ASP A 136 -3.32 8.72 -17.55
CA ASP A 136 -3.77 9.43 -18.74
C ASP A 136 -5.19 10.00 -18.57
N ARG A 137 -6.09 9.26 -17.91
CA ARG A 137 -7.44 9.73 -17.60
C ARG A 137 -7.44 10.95 -16.68
N GLY A 138 -6.57 10.96 -15.66
CA GLY A 138 -6.43 12.09 -14.74
C GLY A 138 -6.03 13.36 -15.50
N VAL A 139 -4.96 13.26 -16.30
CA VAL A 139 -4.45 14.38 -17.10
C VAL A 139 -5.51 14.87 -18.11
N LEU A 140 -6.24 13.97 -18.76
CA LEU A 140 -7.29 14.35 -19.72
C LEU A 140 -8.46 15.11 -19.06
N SER A 141 -8.80 14.76 -17.81
CA SER A 141 -9.81 15.48 -17.03
C SER A 141 -9.40 16.93 -16.76
N ASP A 142 -8.13 17.15 -16.45
CA ASP A 142 -7.59 18.49 -16.19
C ASP A 142 -7.58 19.35 -17.46
N TYR A 143 -7.23 18.77 -18.61
CA TYR A 143 -7.32 19.45 -19.90
C TYR A 143 -8.76 19.81 -20.29
N LEU A 144 -9.72 18.93 -20.02
CA LEU A 144 -11.15 19.21 -20.24
C LEU A 144 -11.64 20.35 -19.34
N ALA A 145 -11.16 20.42 -18.10
CA ALA A 145 -11.48 21.52 -17.20
C ALA A 145 -10.90 22.85 -17.71
N LEU A 146 -9.64 22.86 -18.15
CA LEU A 146 -9.00 24.06 -18.74
C LEU A 146 -9.74 24.56 -19.99
N MET A 147 -10.16 23.66 -20.88
CA MET A 147 -10.96 23.99 -22.06
C MET A 147 -12.37 24.48 -21.73
N ALA A 148 -12.89 24.18 -20.52
CA ALA A 148 -14.19 24.62 -20.05
C ALA A 148 -14.18 25.96 -19.30
N VAL A 149 -13.01 26.42 -18.82
CA VAL A 149 -12.85 27.63 -18.00
C VAL A 149 -12.91 28.93 -18.82
N ASP A 150 -12.71 28.90 -20.13
CA ASP A 150 -12.94 30.05 -21.04
C ASP A 150 -14.44 30.42 -21.21
N LYS A 151 -15.33 29.88 -20.36
CA LYS A 151 -16.74 30.24 -20.26
C LYS A 151 -16.98 31.41 -19.29
N GLN A 152 -16.38 32.55 -19.54
CA GLN A 152 -17.05 33.79 -19.15
C GLN A 152 -17.14 34.70 -20.37
N PRO A 153 -18.29 34.72 -21.08
CA PRO A 153 -18.55 35.80 -22.00
C PRO A 153 -18.66 37.08 -21.17
N ASP A 154 -17.75 38.01 -21.41
CA ASP A 154 -17.91 39.42 -21.06
C ASP A 154 -19.14 39.95 -21.82
N ASN A 155 -20.32 39.74 -21.25
CA ASN A 155 -21.52 40.45 -21.65
C ASN A 155 -21.58 41.75 -20.84
N PRO A 156 -21.38 42.92 -21.46
CA PRO A 156 -21.69 44.19 -20.79
C PRO A 156 -23.20 44.30 -20.54
N PRO A 157 -23.64 44.95 -19.45
CA PRO A 157 -25.06 45.06 -19.12
C PRO A 157 -25.76 46.02 -20.10
N SER A 158 -26.61 45.47 -20.95
CA SER A 158 -27.55 46.24 -21.77
C SER A 158 -28.86 46.46 -21.01
N SER A 159 -29.10 47.69 -20.55
CA SER A 159 -30.46 48.23 -20.40
C SER A 159 -31.03 48.51 -21.81
N PRO A 160 -32.32 48.21 -22.06
CA PRO A 160 -33.27 49.33 -22.14
C PRO A 160 -34.72 48.99 -21.73
N GLY A 161 -35.37 49.94 -21.04
CA GLY A 161 -36.68 50.50 -21.40
C GLY A 161 -37.98 49.69 -21.19
N PRO A 162 -39.11 50.35 -20.84
CA PRO A 162 -40.31 49.72 -20.27
C PRO A 162 -41.47 49.54 -21.27
N GLY A 163 -42.38 48.61 -20.95
CA GLY A 163 -43.73 48.54 -21.53
C GLY A 163 -44.60 47.45 -20.89
N HIS A 164 -45.61 47.88 -20.12
CA HIS A 164 -47.02 47.39 -20.04
C HIS A 164 -47.26 45.86 -20.13
N GLU A 165 -47.96 45.14 -19.22
CA GLU A 165 -49.26 45.41 -18.60
C GLU A 165 -49.52 44.52 -17.36
N ASN A 166 -50.24 45.10 -16.38
CA ASN A 166 -51.33 44.57 -15.56
C ASN A 166 -51.23 43.16 -14.93
N PHE A 167 -51.00 43.11 -13.61
CA PHE A 167 -51.87 42.34 -12.72
C PHE A 167 -51.99 42.99 -11.33
N THR A 168 -53.24 43.27 -10.98
CA THR A 168 -53.81 43.74 -9.71
C THR A 168 -53.58 42.77 -8.56
N ASN A 169 -53.16 43.25 -7.38
CA ASN A 169 -54.03 43.52 -6.22
C ASN A 169 -53.28 43.48 -4.86
N ASN A 170 -53.56 44.53 -4.07
CA ASN A 170 -53.74 44.54 -2.61
C ASN A 170 -52.53 44.60 -1.64
N ASN A 171 -52.25 45.85 -1.26
CA ASN A 171 -52.31 46.38 0.13
C ASN A 171 -51.03 46.29 1.04
N PRO A 172 -50.94 47.09 2.13
CA PRO A 172 -50.24 48.37 2.09
C PRO A 172 -49.19 48.59 3.20
N GLY A 173 -48.36 49.62 3.03
CA GLY A 173 -47.84 50.43 4.15
C GLY A 173 -46.42 50.14 4.61
N ASN A 174 -45.45 50.95 4.15
CA ASN A 174 -44.88 51.96 5.03
C ASN A 174 -43.94 52.93 4.31
N ASN A 175 -44.17 54.21 4.62
CA ASN A 175 -43.40 55.38 4.24
C ASN A 175 -42.00 55.38 4.89
N LEU A 176 -40.98 55.90 4.19
CA LEU A 176 -40.21 57.09 4.63
C LEU A 176 -39.03 57.40 3.68
N LYS A 177 -39.25 58.45 2.86
CA LYS A 177 -38.35 59.56 2.50
C LYS A 177 -36.86 59.27 2.25
N SER A 178 -36.50 59.22 0.97
CA SER A 178 -35.16 59.54 0.47
C SER A 178 -35.12 60.97 -0.04
N THR A 179 -34.24 61.79 0.52
CA THR A 179 -33.94 63.15 0.08
C THR A 179 -32.86 63.09 -0.99
N VAL A 180 -33.18 63.60 -2.18
CA VAL A 180 -32.26 63.75 -3.32
C VAL A 180 -31.48 65.05 -3.17
N THR A 181 -30.16 64.97 -3.28
CA THR A 181 -29.26 66.12 -3.50
C THR A 181 -28.36 65.81 -4.68
N LEU A 182 -28.48 66.59 -5.76
CA LEU A 182 -27.61 66.59 -6.95
C LEU A 182 -26.32 67.42 -6.69
N PRO A 183 -25.30 67.37 -7.57
CA PRO A 183 -23.90 67.30 -7.19
C PRO A 183 -23.19 68.66 -7.29
N LYS A 184 -22.12 68.82 -6.50
CA LYS A 184 -21.13 69.86 -6.70
C LYS A 184 -19.78 69.25 -7.08
N ASN A 185 -19.25 69.75 -8.20
CA ASN A 185 -17.86 69.69 -8.61
C ASN A 185 -16.89 69.76 -7.43
N ASN A 186 -15.89 68.86 -7.39
CA ASN A 186 -14.47 69.24 -7.44
C ASN A 186 -13.50 68.09 -7.16
N LYS A 187 -12.33 68.24 -7.80
CA LYS A 187 -10.99 67.72 -7.45
C LYS A 187 -10.62 66.29 -7.84
N LEU A 188 -9.89 66.25 -8.95
CA LEU A 188 -8.81 65.32 -9.27
C LEU A 188 -8.10 64.84 -8.00
N SER A 189 -8.29 63.56 -7.69
CA SER A 189 -7.65 62.86 -6.57
C SER A 189 -6.32 62.26 -7.05
N PRO A 190 -5.27 62.24 -6.20
CA PRO A 190 -3.99 61.66 -6.53
C PRO A 190 -4.07 60.13 -6.67
N SER A 191 -3.26 59.58 -7.58
CA SER A 191 -3.18 58.16 -7.91
C SER A 191 -3.10 57.25 -6.67
N PRO A 192 -3.83 56.12 -6.65
CA PRO A 192 -3.83 55.21 -5.52
C PRO A 192 -2.45 54.55 -5.35
N ILE A 193 -1.95 54.61 -4.11
CA ILE A 193 -0.73 53.94 -3.66
C ILE A 193 -0.87 52.43 -3.93
N PRO A 194 0.16 51.75 -4.47
CA PRO A 194 0.09 50.31 -4.75
C PRO A 194 -0.18 49.55 -3.46
N VAL A 195 -1.31 48.83 -3.42
CA VAL A 195 -1.68 47.95 -2.30
C VAL A 195 -0.56 46.92 -2.13
N LYS A 196 0.19 47.01 -1.02
CA LYS A 196 1.22 46.03 -0.64
C LYS A 196 0.58 44.64 -0.63
N ARG A 197 1.09 43.74 -1.48
CA ARG A 197 0.67 42.34 -1.50
C ARG A 197 0.83 41.75 -0.09
N PRO A 198 -0.20 41.07 0.45
CA PRO A 198 -0.08 40.40 1.73
C PRO A 198 1.08 39.39 1.66
N SER A 199 1.95 39.43 2.66
CA SER A 199 3.07 38.52 2.83
C SER A 199 2.55 37.07 2.76
N PRO A 200 3.21 36.16 2.01
CA PRO A 200 2.78 34.77 1.96
C PRO A 200 2.77 34.19 3.38
N SER A 201 1.64 33.63 3.79
CA SER A 201 1.50 33.01 5.11
C SER A 201 2.61 31.98 5.32
N PRO A 202 3.25 31.95 6.50
CA PRO A 202 4.32 31.00 6.77
C PRO A 202 3.81 29.59 6.54
N SER A 203 4.52 28.83 5.70
CA SER A 203 4.22 27.42 5.47
C SER A 203 4.09 26.71 6.82
N PRO A 204 3.00 25.95 7.05
CA PRO A 204 2.76 25.32 8.35
C PRO A 204 3.97 24.48 8.73
N ILE A 205 4.49 24.73 9.94
CA ILE A 205 5.58 23.95 10.52
C ILE A 205 5.16 22.48 10.39
N PRO A 206 5.99 21.61 9.79
CA PRO A 206 5.64 20.20 9.61
C PRO A 206 5.28 19.63 10.97
N ARG A 207 4.05 19.11 11.13
CA ARG A 207 3.66 18.44 12.38
C ARG A 207 4.66 17.32 12.64
N GLN A 208 5.42 17.49 13.70
CA GLN A 208 6.27 16.45 14.28
C GLN A 208 5.37 15.73 15.29
N ASP A 209 5.47 14.40 15.39
CA ASP A 209 4.86 13.58 16.45
C ASP A 209 3.44 13.01 16.20
N PHE A 210 3.22 12.41 15.03
CA PHE A 210 2.00 11.63 14.78
C PHE A 210 1.85 10.45 15.75
N LYS A 211 0.60 10.17 16.15
CA LYS A 211 0.24 9.02 16.98
C LYS A 211 -0.54 7.99 16.17
N VAL A 212 -0.08 6.74 16.22
CA VAL A 212 -0.65 5.62 15.44
C VAL A 212 -1.22 4.55 16.38
N LEU A 213 -2.43 4.10 16.07
CA LEU A 213 -3.09 2.97 16.73
C LEU A 213 -3.42 1.87 15.72
N PHE A 214 -3.08 0.62 16.03
CA PHE A 214 -3.55 -0.55 15.28
C PHE A 214 -4.75 -1.19 15.99
N VAL A 215 -5.81 -1.48 15.23
CA VAL A 215 -7.03 -2.10 15.76
C VAL A 215 -7.38 -3.35 14.96
N ASP A 216 -7.56 -4.46 15.66
CA ASP A 216 -8.19 -5.68 15.14
C ASP A 216 -9.29 -6.13 16.12
N PRO A 217 -10.02 -7.24 15.88
CA PRO A 217 -11.10 -7.66 16.77
C PRO A 217 -10.69 -7.89 18.22
N TYR A 218 -9.49 -8.44 18.49
CA TYR A 218 -9.17 -9.02 19.80
C TYR A 218 -7.79 -8.68 20.37
N HIS A 219 -7.03 -7.82 19.70
CA HIS A 219 -5.67 -7.42 20.09
C HIS A 219 -4.70 -8.60 20.28
N SER A 220 -4.79 -9.63 19.45
CA SER A 220 -4.05 -10.88 19.72
C SER A 220 -2.96 -11.21 18.72
N GLU A 221 -3.05 -10.75 17.47
CA GLU A 221 -2.16 -11.24 16.39
C GLU A 221 -1.73 -10.13 15.43
N ARG A 222 -2.61 -9.69 14.51
CA ARG A 222 -2.23 -8.76 13.41
C ARG A 222 -1.80 -7.40 13.95
N THR A 223 -2.48 -6.90 14.97
CA THR A 223 -2.10 -5.67 15.68
C THR A 223 -0.73 -5.77 16.33
N ALA A 224 -0.45 -6.88 17.01
CA ALA A 224 0.84 -7.12 17.65
C ALA A 224 1.98 -7.24 16.61
N ILE A 225 1.72 -7.88 15.46
CA ILE A 225 2.64 -7.90 14.31
C ILE A 225 2.90 -6.47 13.80
N ALA A 226 1.84 -5.70 13.51
CA ALA A 226 1.98 -4.36 12.96
C ALA A 226 2.71 -3.41 13.92
N GLU A 227 2.39 -3.47 15.21
CA GLU A 227 3.07 -2.70 16.25
C GLU A 227 4.55 -3.07 16.36
N SER A 228 4.86 -4.38 16.34
CA SER A 228 6.25 -4.88 16.36
C SER A 228 7.05 -4.36 15.17
N LEU A 229 6.48 -4.46 13.96
CA LEU A 229 7.11 -4.00 12.73
C LEU A 229 7.36 -2.50 12.73
N LEU A 230 6.37 -1.70 13.13
CA LEU A 230 6.49 -0.25 13.14
C LEU A 230 7.50 0.23 14.21
N THR A 231 7.55 -0.44 15.37
CA THR A 231 8.54 -0.17 16.42
C THR A 231 9.95 -0.56 15.97
N LEU A 232 10.10 -1.70 15.28
CA LEU A 232 11.39 -2.08 14.67
C LEU A 232 11.86 -1.02 13.65
N PHE A 233 10.96 -0.52 12.79
CA PHE A 233 11.28 0.55 11.84
C PHE A 233 11.68 1.85 12.51
N ARG A 234 11.04 2.20 13.64
CA ARG A 234 11.44 3.35 14.46
C ARG A 234 12.89 3.23 14.91
N GLU A 235 13.23 2.14 15.61
CA GLU A 235 14.58 1.94 16.14
C GLU A 235 15.64 1.88 15.03
N LEU A 236 15.33 1.23 13.91
CA LEU A 236 16.21 1.23 12.74
C LEU A 236 16.47 2.62 12.20
N THR A 237 15.43 3.43 12.09
CA THR A 237 15.54 4.81 11.60
C THR A 237 16.42 5.64 12.53
N LEU A 238 16.19 5.53 13.84
CA LEU A 238 16.96 6.26 14.85
C LEU A 238 18.43 5.84 14.89
N LEU A 239 18.75 4.57 14.64
CA LEU A 239 20.13 4.09 14.61
C LEU A 239 20.89 4.47 13.35
N SER A 240 20.20 4.51 12.21
CA SER A 240 20.83 4.60 10.89
C SER A 240 21.56 5.91 10.58
N LYS A 241 21.52 6.92 11.46
CA LYS A 241 21.96 8.30 11.17
C LYS A 241 21.40 8.85 9.85
N SER A 242 20.29 8.29 9.34
CA SER A 242 19.70 8.77 8.11
C SER A 242 19.19 10.20 8.30
N ASN A 243 19.26 11.02 7.25
CA ASN A 243 18.71 12.37 7.27
C ASN A 243 17.17 12.40 7.33
N THR A 244 16.51 11.24 7.37
CA THR A 244 15.05 11.16 7.39
C THR A 244 14.55 11.17 8.84
N PRO A 245 13.89 12.23 9.31
CA PRO A 245 13.39 12.28 10.67
C PRO A 245 12.25 11.27 10.86
N TRP A 246 12.29 10.54 11.98
CA TRP A 246 11.16 9.72 12.40
C TRP A 246 10.04 10.62 12.94
N ARG A 247 8.82 10.50 12.40
CA ARG A 247 7.72 11.43 12.69
C ARG A 247 6.58 10.83 13.52
N ILE A 248 6.74 9.59 14.01
CA ILE A 248 5.69 8.90 14.79
C ILE A 248 6.12 8.83 16.25
N SER A 249 5.44 9.57 17.11
CA SER A 249 5.77 9.65 18.54
C SER A 249 5.24 8.47 19.35
N THR A 250 4.02 8.02 19.03
CA THR A 250 3.33 6.93 19.75
C THR A 250 2.88 5.85 18.80
N ILE A 251 3.15 4.61 19.17
CA ILE A 251 2.70 3.40 18.47
C ILE A 251 1.99 2.53 19.52
N SER A 252 0.71 2.28 19.30
CA SER A 252 -0.12 1.48 20.20
C SER A 252 -0.96 0.48 19.43
N SER A 253 -1.55 -0.46 20.14
CA SER A 253 -2.58 -1.34 19.58
C SER A 253 -3.70 -1.64 20.58
N ALA A 254 -4.88 -1.97 20.04
CA ALA A 254 -6.10 -2.24 20.80
C ALA A 254 -7.03 -3.22 20.07
N GLY A 255 -8.01 -3.77 20.80
CA GLY A 255 -9.00 -4.69 20.29
C GLY A 255 -10.39 -4.05 20.25
N PHE A 256 -11.10 -4.18 19.12
CA PHE A 256 -12.45 -3.65 18.98
C PHE A 256 -13.46 -4.34 19.90
N PHE A 257 -13.36 -5.66 20.06
CA PHE A 257 -14.28 -6.47 20.86
C PHE A 257 -13.65 -6.92 22.20
N ILE A 258 -12.88 -6.04 22.85
CA ILE A 258 -12.25 -6.29 24.16
C ILE A 258 -12.89 -5.42 25.24
N LYS A 259 -13.28 -6.04 26.36
CA LYS A 259 -13.91 -5.35 27.51
C LYS A 259 -12.89 -4.62 28.38
N SER A 260 -11.74 -5.25 28.65
CA SER A 260 -10.70 -4.70 29.52
C SER A 260 -10.24 -3.34 29.02
N SER A 261 -10.21 -2.35 29.91
CA SER A 261 -9.79 -0.98 29.61
C SER A 261 -10.63 -0.26 28.54
N SER A 262 -11.82 -0.78 28.20
CA SER A 262 -12.73 -0.13 27.26
C SER A 262 -13.95 0.46 27.97
N ASP A 263 -14.14 1.76 27.81
CA ASP A 263 -15.36 2.50 28.20
C ASP A 263 -16.38 2.61 27.04
N LEU A 264 -16.03 2.07 25.86
CA LEU A 264 -16.87 2.06 24.67
C LEU A 264 -17.69 0.78 24.49
N VAL A 265 -17.61 -0.18 25.42
CA VAL A 265 -18.35 -1.46 25.36
C VAL A 265 -19.86 -1.27 25.11
N PRO A 266 -20.58 -0.34 25.79
CA PRO A 266 -22.01 -0.13 25.52
C PRO A 266 -22.29 0.42 24.12
N VAL A 267 -21.43 1.34 23.64
CA VAL A 267 -21.54 1.94 22.30
C VAL A 267 -21.30 0.87 21.24
N ILE A 268 -20.21 0.11 21.39
CA ILE A 268 -19.84 -0.99 20.49
C ILE A 268 -20.97 -2.03 20.40
N SER A 269 -21.54 -2.42 21.53
CA SER A 269 -22.62 -3.43 21.58
C SER A 269 -23.91 -2.99 20.86
N SER A 270 -24.14 -1.67 20.78
CA SER A 270 -25.34 -1.05 20.21
C SER A 270 -25.13 -0.50 18.78
N LEU A 271 -23.94 -0.66 18.19
CA LEU A 271 -23.68 -0.23 16.82
C LEU A 271 -24.62 -0.93 15.83
N ASN A 272 -25.12 -0.15 14.86
CA ASN A 272 -25.84 -0.69 13.71
C ASN A 272 -24.84 -1.21 12.67
N TYR A 273 -24.33 -2.43 12.88
CA TYR A 273 -23.37 -3.09 11.98
C TYR A 273 -23.93 -3.23 10.56
N SER A 274 -23.09 -3.05 9.53
CA SER A 274 -23.54 -3.19 8.13
C SER A 274 -24.04 -4.59 7.81
N TYR A 275 -23.48 -5.59 8.49
CA TYR A 275 -23.92 -6.98 8.42
C TYR A 275 -23.97 -7.56 9.83
N PRO A 276 -25.01 -8.32 10.21
CA PRO A 276 -25.09 -8.95 11.52
C PRO A 276 -23.88 -9.84 11.85
N SER A 277 -23.32 -10.52 10.85
CA SER A 277 -22.12 -11.37 10.98
C SER A 277 -20.83 -10.60 11.30
N TRP A 278 -20.86 -9.26 11.21
CA TRP A 278 -19.72 -8.42 11.56
C TRP A 278 -19.66 -8.08 13.05
N LYS A 279 -20.76 -8.30 13.77
CA LYS A 279 -20.76 -8.28 15.24
C LYS A 279 -20.12 -9.58 15.74
N MET A 280 -19.10 -9.45 16.57
CA MET A 280 -18.43 -10.57 17.21
C MET A 280 -18.63 -10.50 18.72
N ASP A 281 -18.42 -11.63 19.40
CA ASP A 281 -18.52 -11.68 20.86
C ASP A 281 -17.43 -10.86 21.53
N LEU A 282 -17.82 -10.13 22.57
CA LEU A 282 -16.91 -9.38 23.43
C LEU A 282 -16.09 -10.32 24.31
N LYS A 283 -14.77 -10.25 24.20
CA LYS A 283 -13.82 -10.97 25.06
C LYS A 283 -13.39 -10.10 26.24
N LEU A 284 -13.03 -10.73 27.36
CA LEU A 284 -12.61 -10.02 28.56
C LEU A 284 -11.34 -9.18 28.32
N GLY A 285 -10.32 -9.76 27.68
CA GLY A 285 -8.99 -9.15 27.59
C GLY A 285 -8.31 -9.06 28.95
N GLY A 286 -7.35 -8.13 29.10
CA GLY A 286 -6.68 -7.84 30.36
C GLY A 286 -5.42 -8.67 30.65
N PRO A 287 -4.91 -8.63 31.89
CA PRO A 287 -3.72 -9.38 32.30
C PRO A 287 -3.85 -10.88 31.99
N GLY A 288 -2.86 -11.45 31.32
CA GLY A 288 -2.85 -12.87 30.91
C GLY A 288 -3.41 -13.14 29.51
N VAL A 289 -4.17 -12.21 28.92
CA VAL A 289 -4.58 -12.29 27.51
C VAL A 289 -3.56 -11.55 26.66
N VAL A 290 -2.43 -12.19 26.42
CA VAL A 290 -1.30 -11.62 25.66
C VAL A 290 -1.36 -12.01 24.17
N PRO A 291 -0.62 -11.31 23.29
CA PRO A 291 -0.50 -11.70 21.88
C PRO A 291 -0.05 -13.15 21.70
N LYS A 292 -0.57 -13.80 20.66
CA LYS A 292 -0.23 -15.19 20.39
C LYS A 292 1.26 -15.33 20.04
N PRO A 293 2.00 -16.24 20.70
CA PRO A 293 3.43 -16.41 20.45
C PRO A 293 3.76 -16.75 19.00
N GLU A 294 2.91 -17.49 18.29
CA GLU A 294 3.14 -17.93 16.91
C GLU A 294 3.22 -16.75 15.94
N ALA A 295 2.35 -15.76 16.13
CA ALA A 295 2.35 -14.53 15.32
C ALA A 295 3.62 -13.70 15.56
N LEU A 296 4.08 -13.59 16.82
CA LEU A 296 5.30 -12.86 17.15
C LEU A 296 6.57 -13.61 16.72
N LYS A 297 6.59 -14.94 16.82
CA LYS A 297 7.68 -15.78 16.26
C LYS A 297 7.87 -15.51 14.78
N ALA A 298 6.80 -15.35 14.00
CA ALA A 298 6.90 -15.01 12.58
C ALA A 298 7.55 -13.63 12.32
N VAL A 299 7.48 -12.67 13.25
CA VAL A 299 8.20 -11.40 13.12
C VAL A 299 9.66 -11.56 13.55
N PHE A 300 9.87 -12.10 14.74
CA PHE A 300 11.18 -12.06 15.38
C PHE A 300 12.08 -13.23 14.98
N ASP A 301 11.60 -14.37 14.55
CA ASP A 301 12.49 -15.48 14.16
C ASP A 301 13.06 -15.30 12.74
N ASN A 302 12.67 -14.23 12.05
CA ASN A 302 13.20 -13.87 10.75
C ASN A 302 14.57 -13.16 10.86
N ASN A 303 15.52 -13.57 9.99
CA ASN A 303 16.88 -13.00 9.96
C ASN A 303 16.88 -11.48 9.65
N TRP A 304 15.92 -11.00 8.88
CA TRP A 304 15.83 -9.57 8.55
C TRP A 304 15.55 -8.68 9.77
N ALA A 305 15.09 -9.25 10.89
CA ALA A 305 14.82 -8.56 12.15
C ALA A 305 15.94 -8.77 13.20
N SER A 306 17.12 -9.24 12.80
CA SER A 306 18.24 -9.55 13.70
C SER A 306 19.01 -8.29 14.13
N TYR A 307 18.41 -7.51 15.03
CA TYR A 307 18.99 -6.28 15.57
C TYR A 307 19.18 -6.32 17.10
N PRO A 308 20.08 -5.50 17.69
CA PRO A 308 20.31 -5.50 19.14
C PRO A 308 19.07 -5.25 20.00
N PHE A 309 18.16 -4.38 19.53
CA PHE A 309 16.93 -3.99 20.23
C PHE A 309 15.75 -4.97 20.04
N LYS A 310 15.92 -5.99 19.20
CA LYS A 310 14.90 -6.98 18.85
C LYS A 310 14.28 -7.66 20.08
N ASN A 311 15.12 -8.11 21.01
CA ASN A 311 14.68 -8.84 22.19
C ASN A 311 13.90 -7.94 23.16
N THR A 312 14.30 -6.68 23.28
CA THR A 312 13.58 -5.67 24.09
C THR A 312 12.18 -5.44 23.54
N ILE A 313 12.04 -5.19 22.23
CA ILE A 313 10.73 -5.01 21.59
C ILE A 313 9.88 -6.28 21.71
N LYS A 314 10.47 -7.46 21.46
CA LYS A 314 9.77 -8.74 21.60
C LYS A 314 9.21 -8.92 23.01
N SER A 315 10.03 -8.70 24.04
CA SER A 315 9.62 -8.81 25.44
C SER A 315 8.50 -7.83 25.78
N GLN A 316 8.65 -6.55 25.38
CA GLN A 316 7.66 -5.51 25.62
C GLN A 316 6.29 -5.83 24.99
N ILE A 317 6.28 -6.28 23.73
CA ILE A 317 5.03 -6.56 23.02
C ILE A 317 4.42 -7.88 23.49
N SER A 318 5.24 -8.90 23.75
CA SER A 318 4.75 -10.21 24.21
C SER A 318 4.11 -10.18 25.60
N SER A 319 4.47 -9.19 26.43
CA SER A 319 3.90 -9.02 27.77
C SER A 319 2.73 -8.05 27.82
N ARG A 320 2.41 -7.36 26.70
CA ARG A 320 1.33 -6.38 26.67
C ARG A 320 -0.04 -7.08 26.74
N PRO A 321 -0.91 -6.72 27.69
CA PRO A 321 -2.25 -7.29 27.76
C PRO A 321 -3.14 -6.78 26.63
N SER A 322 -4.11 -7.61 26.22
CA SER A 322 -5.15 -7.22 25.29
C SER A 322 -6.05 -6.16 25.93
N VAL A 323 -5.92 -4.92 25.48
CA VAL A 323 -6.78 -3.78 25.87
C VAL A 323 -7.80 -3.44 24.79
N GLY A 324 -8.95 -2.91 25.20
CA GLY A 324 -9.98 -2.39 24.31
C GLY A 324 -9.85 -0.89 24.04
N LEU A 325 -10.85 -0.31 23.37
CA LEU A 325 -10.85 1.08 22.93
C LEU A 325 -11.41 2.02 23.99
N THR A 326 -10.77 3.16 24.18
CA THR A 326 -11.20 4.25 25.08
C THR A 326 -11.96 5.34 24.33
N ARG A 327 -12.79 6.14 25.01
CA ARG A 327 -13.62 7.20 24.42
C ARG A 327 -12.81 8.29 23.72
N ASP A 328 -11.63 8.59 24.25
CA ASP A 328 -10.70 9.58 23.70
C ASP A 328 -9.92 9.08 22.48
N VAL A 329 -10.10 7.83 22.04
CA VAL A 329 -9.26 7.21 20.98
C VAL A 329 -9.20 8.04 19.70
N PHE A 330 -10.30 8.67 19.30
CA PHE A 330 -10.37 9.47 18.06
C PHE A 330 -9.81 10.90 18.22
N GLU A 331 -9.57 11.32 19.46
CA GLU A 331 -8.88 12.57 19.79
C GLU A 331 -7.39 12.33 20.04
N SER A 332 -7.05 11.23 20.71
CA SER A 332 -5.69 10.90 21.12
C SER A 332 -4.79 10.50 19.95
N TYR A 333 -5.32 9.85 18.92
CA TYR A 333 -4.55 9.35 17.78
C TYR A 333 -4.76 10.17 16.50
N ASP A 334 -3.75 10.20 15.62
CA ASP A 334 -3.85 10.83 14.29
C ASP A 334 -4.24 9.81 13.23
N TYR A 335 -3.71 8.57 13.35
CA TYR A 335 -3.98 7.47 12.44
C TYR A 335 -4.43 6.23 13.22
N ILE A 336 -5.56 5.65 12.80
CA ILE A 336 -6.08 4.40 13.33
C ILE A 336 -6.13 3.40 12.17
N PHE A 337 -5.28 2.39 12.22
CA PHE A 337 -5.19 1.36 11.19
C PHE A 337 -5.98 0.11 11.55
N VAL A 338 -6.73 -0.37 10.57
CA VAL A 338 -7.44 -1.66 10.61
C VAL A 338 -7.03 -2.51 9.40
N PHE A 339 -7.37 -3.80 9.42
CA PHE A 339 -6.82 -4.77 8.45
C PHE A 339 -7.81 -5.24 7.38
N THR A 340 -9.12 -5.10 7.65
CA THR A 340 -10.20 -5.51 6.74
C THR A 340 -11.24 -4.40 6.59
N LYS A 341 -12.05 -4.48 5.52
CA LYS A 341 -13.18 -3.60 5.24
C LYS A 341 -14.22 -3.65 6.36
N ARG A 342 -14.46 -4.84 6.93
CA ARG A 342 -15.31 -5.03 8.11
C ARG A 342 -14.85 -4.17 9.28
N GLU A 343 -13.57 -4.26 9.63
CA GLU A 343 -13.02 -3.52 10.76
C GLU A 343 -13.03 -2.01 10.50
N HIS A 344 -12.83 -1.60 9.24
CA HIS A 344 -12.94 -0.21 8.83
C HIS A 344 -14.35 0.34 9.02
N ASP A 345 -15.36 -0.35 8.50
CA ASP A 345 -16.76 0.03 8.69
C ASP A 345 -17.14 0.12 10.17
N ASN A 346 -16.74 -0.89 10.96
CA ASN A 346 -16.97 -0.90 12.40
C ASN A 346 -16.33 0.31 13.10
N MET A 347 -15.08 0.65 12.75
CA MET A 347 -14.39 1.81 13.32
C MET A 347 -14.97 3.15 12.87
N VAL A 348 -15.44 3.28 11.63
CA VAL A 348 -16.11 4.50 11.14
C VAL A 348 -17.44 4.70 11.87
N LYS A 349 -18.25 3.66 12.01
CA LYS A 349 -19.50 3.72 12.77
C LYS A 349 -19.28 4.01 14.25
N LEU A 350 -18.25 3.41 14.84
CA LEU A 350 -17.85 3.74 16.22
C LEU A 350 -17.44 5.20 16.33
N LYS A 351 -16.67 5.71 15.36
CA LYS A 351 -16.25 7.12 15.30
C LYS A 351 -17.44 8.06 15.28
N GLU A 352 -18.41 7.82 14.40
CA GLU A 352 -19.66 8.58 14.29
C GLU A 352 -20.47 8.54 15.59
N ALA A 353 -20.65 7.35 16.17
CA ALA A 353 -21.39 7.18 17.43
C ALA A 353 -20.72 7.92 18.59
N VAL A 354 -19.39 7.84 18.72
CA VAL A 354 -18.64 8.59 19.74
C VAL A 354 -18.73 10.09 19.49
N SER A 355 -18.67 10.55 18.23
CA SER A 355 -18.77 11.97 17.89
C SER A 355 -20.14 12.55 18.26
N ALA A 356 -21.20 11.77 18.06
CA ALA A 356 -22.55 12.15 18.49
C ALA A 356 -22.67 12.29 20.01
N ILE A 357 -21.92 11.48 20.78
CA ILE A 357 -21.93 11.50 22.25
C ILE A 357 -21.07 12.65 22.80
N THR A 358 -19.83 12.82 22.32
CA THR A 358 -18.88 13.78 22.91
C THR A 358 -19.01 15.18 22.33
N LYS A 359 -19.56 15.33 21.12
CA LYS A 359 -19.59 16.59 20.34
C LYS A 359 -18.20 17.20 20.07
N GLU A 360 -17.13 16.47 20.35
CA GLU A 360 -15.76 16.92 20.14
C GLU A 360 -15.30 16.68 18.71
N ARG A 361 -14.41 17.56 18.23
CA ARG A 361 -13.81 17.42 16.91
C ARG A 361 -12.77 16.30 16.92
N GLN A 362 -13.15 15.16 16.39
CA GLN A 362 -12.27 14.00 16.27
C GLN A 362 -11.24 14.17 15.15
N LYS A 363 -9.96 14.14 15.51
CA LYS A 363 -8.84 14.34 14.56
C LYS A 363 -8.43 13.06 13.82
N ALA A 364 -8.66 11.89 14.42
CA ALA A 364 -8.13 10.62 13.93
C ALA A 364 -8.66 10.24 12.54
N ARG A 365 -7.76 9.86 11.63
CA ARG A 365 -8.09 9.21 10.35
C ARG A 365 -8.16 7.70 10.57
N VAL A 366 -9.33 7.11 10.33
CA VAL A 366 -9.49 5.65 10.27
C VAL A 366 -9.09 5.22 8.88
N LEU A 367 -8.07 4.36 8.77
CA LEU A 367 -7.51 3.89 7.52
C LEU A 367 -7.45 2.38 7.48
N HIS A 368 -7.71 1.82 6.31
CA HIS A 368 -7.54 0.40 6.06
C HIS A 368 -6.11 0.15 5.54
N LEU A 369 -5.29 -0.54 6.34
CA LEU A 369 -3.86 -0.74 6.06
C LEU A 369 -3.63 -1.50 4.75
N GLY A 370 -4.53 -2.42 4.39
CA GLY A 370 -4.43 -3.18 3.14
C GLY A 370 -4.60 -2.33 1.87
N MET A 371 -5.16 -1.13 1.96
CA MET A 371 -5.29 -0.22 0.81
C MET A 371 -3.95 0.13 0.17
N TYR A 372 -2.87 0.17 0.95
CA TYR A 372 -1.51 0.39 0.44
C TYR A 372 -0.97 -0.79 -0.40
N LEU A 373 -1.69 -1.92 -0.40
CA LEU A 373 -1.42 -3.10 -1.24
C LEU A 373 -2.53 -3.33 -2.29
N GLY A 374 -3.55 -2.47 -2.34
CA GLY A 374 -4.74 -2.67 -3.17
C GLY A 374 -5.68 -3.79 -2.69
N GLY A 375 -5.63 -4.21 -1.42
CA GLY A 375 -6.43 -5.35 -0.94
C GLY A 375 -6.69 -5.38 0.58
N GLU A 376 -7.21 -6.50 1.10
CA GLU A 376 -7.43 -6.71 2.54
C GLU A 376 -6.37 -7.64 3.15
N ILE A 377 -6.01 -7.41 4.42
CA ILE A 377 -5.07 -8.26 5.16
C ILE A 377 -5.87 -9.16 6.11
N PHE A 378 -6.32 -10.30 5.58
CA PHE A 378 -7.03 -11.31 6.36
C PHE A 378 -6.12 -12.07 7.33
N TYR A 379 -6.72 -12.68 8.36
CA TYR A 379 -6.04 -13.70 9.16
C TYR A 379 -5.57 -14.86 8.26
N PRO A 380 -4.41 -15.48 8.58
CA PRO A 380 -3.99 -16.67 7.86
C PRO A 380 -4.99 -17.81 8.09
N LYS A 381 -5.27 -18.59 7.05
CA LYS A 381 -6.01 -19.85 7.18
C LYS A 381 -5.06 -20.87 7.79
N LEU A 382 -5.19 -21.09 9.10
CA LEU A 382 -4.38 -22.07 9.82
C LEU A 382 -4.96 -23.47 9.61
N VAL A 383 -4.08 -24.44 9.42
CA VAL A 383 -4.46 -25.84 9.32
C VAL A 383 -4.58 -26.40 10.73
N ASN A 384 -5.79 -26.88 11.07
CA ASN A 384 -6.06 -27.63 12.29
C ASN A 384 -6.23 -29.09 11.86
N GLY A 385 -5.26 -29.98 12.06
CA GLY A 385 -5.38 -31.32 11.44
C GLY A 385 -4.39 -32.40 11.85
N LYS A 386 -4.84 -33.64 11.62
CA LYS A 386 -4.24 -34.97 11.91
C LYS A 386 -2.96 -35.27 11.09
N GLY A 387 -2.03 -34.32 11.01
CA GLY A 387 -0.69 -34.54 10.45
C GLY A 387 0.35 -34.73 11.55
N ALA A 388 1.60 -35.02 11.17
CA ALA A 388 2.71 -34.87 12.11
C ALA A 388 2.71 -33.41 12.61
N LYS A 389 2.90 -33.22 13.92
CA LYS A 389 2.83 -31.89 14.56
C LYS A 389 3.76 -30.87 13.89
N GLU A 390 4.92 -31.35 13.42
CA GLU A 390 5.96 -30.55 12.78
C GLU A 390 5.49 -29.96 11.43
N ASP A 391 4.84 -30.75 10.58
CA ASP A 391 4.33 -30.29 9.29
C ASP A 391 3.28 -29.19 9.47
N VAL A 392 2.37 -29.36 10.44
CA VAL A 392 1.31 -28.39 10.74
C VAL A 392 1.92 -27.08 11.26
N GLU A 393 2.93 -27.15 12.13
CA GLU A 393 3.63 -25.95 12.62
C GLU A 393 4.35 -25.21 11.49
N GLN A 394 5.02 -25.94 10.59
CA GLN A 394 5.73 -25.34 9.46
C GLN A 394 4.77 -24.66 8.47
N ILE A 395 3.65 -25.30 8.14
CA ILE A 395 2.61 -24.72 7.27
C ILE A 395 2.04 -23.45 7.89
N ASN A 396 1.70 -23.50 9.18
CA ASN A 396 1.16 -22.35 9.91
C ASN A 396 2.19 -21.21 10.01
N ARG A 397 3.47 -21.54 10.24
CA ARG A 397 4.57 -20.56 10.25
C ARG A 397 4.73 -19.89 8.89
N HIS A 398 4.67 -20.64 7.80
CA HIS A 398 4.73 -20.08 6.45
C HIS A 398 3.53 -19.14 6.18
N ALA A 399 2.33 -19.53 6.60
CA ALA A 399 1.14 -18.69 6.47
C ALA A 399 1.29 -17.36 7.25
N TRP A 400 1.84 -17.41 8.47
CA TRP A 400 2.15 -16.20 9.24
C TRP A 400 3.25 -15.36 8.61
N ASN A 401 4.33 -15.95 8.10
CA ASN A 401 5.40 -15.23 7.41
C ASN A 401 4.86 -14.44 6.21
N LYS A 402 3.93 -15.03 5.45
CA LYS A 402 3.23 -14.32 4.36
C LYS A 402 2.48 -13.09 4.87
N LYS A 403 1.76 -13.20 6.00
CA LYS A 403 1.04 -12.08 6.62
C LYS A 403 1.97 -11.01 7.20
N VAL A 404 3.09 -11.41 7.79
CA VAL A 404 4.14 -10.48 8.22
C VAL A 404 4.68 -9.70 7.01
N ALA A 405 4.93 -10.37 5.88
CA ALA A 405 5.39 -9.71 4.66
C ALA A 405 4.36 -8.72 4.10
N GLU A 406 3.07 -9.08 4.03
CA GLU A 406 1.98 -8.18 3.64
C GLU A 406 1.93 -6.94 4.54
N ILE A 407 1.86 -7.11 5.87
CA ILE A 407 1.80 -6.00 6.82
C ILE A 407 3.07 -5.13 6.72
N LYS A 408 4.25 -5.75 6.61
CA LYS A 408 5.53 -5.05 6.46
C LYS A 408 5.55 -4.17 5.21
N THR A 409 5.11 -4.67 4.07
CA THR A 409 5.05 -3.90 2.82
C THR A 409 4.04 -2.76 2.92
N ALA A 410 2.86 -3.01 3.48
CA ALA A 410 1.83 -1.99 3.66
C ALA A 410 2.32 -0.84 4.57
N LEU A 411 3.00 -1.18 5.68
CA LEU A 411 3.57 -0.18 6.58
C LEU A 411 4.67 0.65 5.92
N LYS A 412 5.52 0.03 5.08
CA LYS A 412 6.55 0.78 4.32
C LYS A 412 5.92 1.76 3.34
N GLU A 413 4.89 1.34 2.62
CA GLU A 413 4.17 2.22 1.69
C GLU A 413 3.46 3.36 2.42
N PHE A 414 2.80 3.08 3.55
CA PHE A 414 2.26 4.12 4.43
C PHE A 414 3.34 5.13 4.86
N LEU A 415 4.45 4.64 5.40
CA LEU A 415 5.55 5.48 5.87
C LEU A 415 6.13 6.33 4.72
N LYS A 416 6.29 5.76 3.52
CA LYS A 416 6.77 6.47 2.35
C LYS A 416 5.80 7.57 1.90
N GLN A 417 4.51 7.25 1.80
CA GLN A 417 3.50 8.15 1.25
C GLN A 417 3.10 9.26 2.24
N GLU A 418 2.82 8.90 3.49
CA GLU A 418 2.29 9.85 4.48
C GLU A 418 3.40 10.52 5.30
N MET A 419 4.51 9.82 5.55
CA MET A 419 5.61 10.33 6.41
C MET A 419 6.84 10.80 5.63
N ARG A 420 6.87 10.59 4.30
CA ARG A 420 8.05 10.80 3.45
C ARG A 420 9.27 10.04 3.98
N TRP A 421 9.01 8.90 4.63
CA TRP A 421 10.05 8.08 5.22
C TRP A 421 10.79 7.31 4.13
N GLN A 422 12.11 7.30 4.23
CA GLN A 422 12.98 6.50 3.40
C GLN A 422 13.59 5.40 4.27
N MET A 423 13.50 4.15 3.80
CA MET A 423 14.06 3.04 4.53
C MET A 423 15.57 3.22 4.63
N PRO A 424 16.15 3.18 5.84
CA PRO A 424 17.58 3.30 5.97
C PRO A 424 18.32 2.14 5.29
N GLU A 425 19.47 2.45 4.71
CA GLU A 425 20.39 1.43 4.23
C GLU A 425 20.86 0.62 5.44
N LEU A 426 20.61 -0.69 5.41
CA LEU A 426 21.14 -1.57 6.44
C LEU A 426 22.66 -1.59 6.27
N PRO A 427 23.45 -1.47 7.36
CA PRO A 427 24.89 -1.64 7.26
C PRO A 427 25.15 -3.01 6.62
N ASP A 428 25.74 -3.00 5.41
CA ASP A 428 25.98 -4.20 4.63
C ASP A 428 26.65 -5.25 5.53
N SER A 429 25.94 -6.35 5.82
CA SER A 429 26.51 -7.51 6.50
C SER A 429 27.63 -8.19 5.68
N LYS A 430 28.03 -7.61 4.54
CA LYS A 430 28.97 -8.17 3.58
C LYS A 430 30.36 -7.55 3.58
N LYS A 431 30.65 -6.45 4.29
CA LYS A 431 31.99 -5.82 4.22
C LYS A 431 33.04 -6.41 5.17
N ASP A 432 32.65 -7.16 6.19
CA ASP A 432 33.60 -7.75 7.14
C ASP A 432 34.07 -9.15 6.72
N ASP A 433 33.25 -9.92 6.01
CA ASP A 433 33.65 -11.24 5.51
C ASP A 433 34.62 -11.13 4.32
N GLU A 434 34.49 -10.11 3.46
CA GLU A 434 35.40 -9.92 2.33
C GLU A 434 36.78 -9.36 2.77
N LYS A 435 36.83 -8.59 3.86
CA LYS A 435 38.11 -8.14 4.47
C LYS A 435 38.83 -9.26 5.22
N LYS A 436 38.10 -10.18 5.87
CA LYS A 436 38.72 -11.38 6.46
C LYS A 436 39.20 -12.37 5.40
N ALA A 437 38.46 -12.55 4.29
CA ALA A 437 38.89 -13.42 3.19
C ALA A 437 40.12 -12.89 2.42
N LYS A 438 40.26 -11.56 2.25
CA LYS A 438 41.45 -10.94 1.63
C LYS A 438 42.66 -10.82 2.57
N GLY A 439 42.46 -10.95 3.89
CA GLY A 439 43.53 -10.88 4.89
C GLY A 439 44.26 -12.21 5.16
N THR A 440 43.58 -13.35 5.01
CA THR A 440 44.16 -14.68 5.26
C THR A 440 44.77 -15.31 4.00
N GLY A 441 44.28 -14.99 2.80
CA GLY A 441 44.79 -15.59 1.56
C GLY A 441 46.21 -15.19 1.14
N LYS A 442 46.77 -14.07 1.66
CA LYS A 442 48.11 -13.60 1.26
C LYS A 442 49.23 -14.04 2.21
N LYS A 443 48.92 -14.37 3.46
CA LYS A 443 49.94 -14.81 4.44
C LYS A 443 50.27 -16.30 4.35
N ASP A 444 49.34 -17.13 3.89
CA ASP A 444 49.56 -18.58 3.80
C ASP A 444 50.22 -19.02 2.49
N ILE A 445 50.15 -18.22 1.43
CA ILE A 445 50.84 -18.50 0.16
C ILE A 445 52.35 -18.23 0.27
N ASP A 446 52.76 -17.21 1.03
CA ASP A 446 54.18 -16.91 1.22
C ASP A 446 54.85 -17.90 2.20
N ARG A 447 54.11 -18.40 3.21
CA ARG A 447 54.63 -19.43 4.14
C ARG A 447 54.75 -20.83 3.51
N ALA A 448 53.94 -21.13 2.49
CA ALA A 448 54.01 -22.39 1.75
C ALA A 448 55.16 -22.43 0.71
N LYS A 449 55.65 -21.29 0.25
CA LYS A 449 56.81 -21.21 -0.66
C LYS A 449 58.15 -21.32 0.06
N GLU A 450 58.22 -20.94 1.33
CA GLU A 450 59.45 -21.03 2.12
C GLU A 450 59.73 -22.45 2.63
N LYS A 451 58.68 -23.22 2.97
CA LYS A 451 58.82 -24.63 3.42
C LYS A 451 59.13 -25.64 2.30
N LYS A 452 59.05 -25.26 1.02
CA LYS A 452 59.31 -26.18 -0.10
C LYS A 452 60.77 -26.18 -0.58
N LYS A 453 61.65 -25.40 0.06
CA LYS A 453 63.10 -25.39 -0.23
C LYS A 453 63.96 -26.16 0.78
N GLU A 454 63.39 -26.68 1.86
CA GLU A 454 64.17 -27.28 2.96
C GLU A 454 63.85 -28.76 3.25
N GLY A 455 62.95 -29.38 2.48
CA GLY A 455 62.45 -30.74 2.72
C GLY A 455 62.84 -31.79 1.69
N ASP A 456 64.00 -31.65 1.03
CA ASP A 456 64.50 -32.65 0.05
C ASP A 456 65.84 -33.27 0.46
N LYS A 457 66.03 -33.44 1.77
CA LYS A 457 67.00 -34.38 2.35
C LYS A 457 66.27 -35.18 3.41
N ASP A 458 66.56 -36.47 3.44
CA ASP A 458 66.07 -37.49 4.38
C ASP A 458 64.79 -38.22 3.99
N LYS A 459 64.93 -39.07 2.97
CA LYS A 459 64.24 -40.37 2.91
C LYS A 459 65.27 -41.48 3.10
N LEU A 460 65.23 -42.18 4.22
CA LEU A 460 65.60 -43.59 4.34
C LEU A 460 65.12 -44.14 5.68
N ASN A 461 64.54 -45.34 5.63
CA ASN A 461 64.03 -46.18 6.72
C ASN A 461 62.73 -45.68 7.39
N GLU A 462 61.75 -46.51 7.75
CA GLU A 462 61.77 -47.94 8.03
C GLU A 462 60.35 -48.53 7.99
N ASN A 463 60.32 -49.86 7.80
CA ASN A 463 59.16 -50.74 7.88
C ASN A 463 58.51 -50.80 9.27
N GLY A 464 57.24 -51.21 9.34
CA GLY A 464 56.65 -51.81 10.54
C GLY A 464 55.15 -51.50 10.70
N LYS A 465 54.23 -52.27 10.11
CA LYS A 465 53.55 -53.45 10.71
C LYS A 465 52.91 -53.17 12.08
N GLY A 466 51.57 -53.18 12.13
CA GLY A 466 50.81 -53.19 13.40
C GLY A 466 49.30 -53.23 13.22
N LYS A 467 48.73 -54.44 13.21
CA LYS A 467 47.28 -54.72 13.34
C LYS A 467 46.79 -54.37 14.75
N GLY A 468 45.56 -53.89 14.88
CA GLY A 468 44.85 -53.81 16.15
C GLY A 468 43.33 -53.69 15.96
N LYS A 469 42.62 -54.82 16.03
CA LYS A 469 41.16 -54.92 16.22
C LYS A 469 40.83 -54.49 17.65
N GLY A 470 39.72 -53.77 17.82
CA GLY A 470 39.11 -53.50 19.12
C GLY A 470 37.60 -53.40 18.99
N VAL A 471 36.92 -54.50 19.26
CA VAL A 471 35.48 -54.62 19.54
C VAL A 471 35.28 -54.27 21.01
N ILE A 472 34.33 -53.40 21.37
CA ILE A 472 33.62 -53.49 22.66
C ILE A 472 32.16 -53.06 22.44
N ALA A 473 31.26 -53.97 22.76
CA ALA A 473 29.86 -53.70 23.08
C ALA A 473 29.73 -53.61 24.61
N GLY A 474 28.80 -52.78 25.07
CA GLY A 474 28.35 -52.63 26.45
C GLY A 474 27.09 -51.80 26.45
#